data_AF-A0A5K0WKA4-F1
#
_entry.id   AF-A0A5K0WKA4-F1
#
_cell.length_a   1.000
_cell.length_b   1.000
_cell.length_c   1.000
_cell.angle_alpha   90.00
_cell.angle_beta   90.00
_cell.angle_gamma   90.00
#
_symmetry.space_group_name_H-M   'P 1'
#
loop_
_entity.id
_entity.type
_entity.pdbx_description
1 polymer ?
#
loop_
_entity_poly.entity_id
_entity_poly.type
_entity_poly.pdbx_seq_one_letter_code
_entity_poly.pdbx_strand_id
1 'polypeptide(L)' 'IAGKDGMRDRDWWFYEALTGSGWKGEAEVDEVEGEEHVFHLFNPEKEKARLLLKLFASFINRA' A
#
# COMPACT_ATOMS: atom_id res chain seq x y z
N ILE A 1 0.49 -1.40 2.63
CA ILE A 1 0.04 -2.32 3.70
C ILE A 1 0.42 -1.73 5.04
N ALA A 2 -0.47 -1.71 6.02
CA ALA A 2 -0.13 -1.30 7.38
C ALA A 2 0.45 -2.50 8.16
N GLY A 3 1.60 -2.33 8.81
CA GLY A 3 2.31 -3.46 9.42
C GLY A 3 1.59 -4.13 10.59
N LYS A 4 0.65 -3.44 11.25
CA LYS A 4 -0.19 -4.00 12.32
C LYS A 4 -1.61 -4.33 11.85
N ASP A 5 -1.86 -4.23 10.55
CA ASP A 5 -3.17 -4.52 9.98
C ASP A 5 -3.51 -6.01 10.13
N GLY A 6 -4.69 -6.31 10.66
CA GLY A 6 -5.19 -7.70 10.73
C GLY A 6 -5.43 -8.33 9.36
N MET A 7 -5.44 -7.52 8.28
CA MET A 7 -5.52 -7.97 6.90
C MET A 7 -4.17 -7.99 6.17
N ARG A 8 -3.05 -7.67 6.85
CA ARG A 8 -1.70 -7.59 6.27
C ARG A 8 -1.35 -8.79 5.37
N ASP A 9 -1.54 -10.00 5.89
CA ASP A 9 -1.17 -11.22 5.15
C ASP A 9 -2.04 -11.44 3.91
N ARG A 10 -3.29 -10.97 3.94
CA ARG A 10 -4.20 -11.00 2.79
C ARG A 10 -3.78 -10.02 1.72
N ASP A 11 -3.33 -8.84 2.11
CA ASP A 11 -2.85 -7.83 1.17
C ASP A 11 -1.60 -8.33 0.42
N TRP A 12 -0.66 -8.96 1.13
CA TRP A 12 0.49 -9.64 0.52
C TRP A 12 0.08 -10.78 -0.40
N TRP A 13 -0.83 -11.66 0.05
CA TRP A 13 -1.35 -12.74 -0.77
C TRP A 13 -1.98 -12.23 -2.07
N PHE A 14 -2.75 -11.14 -2.02
CA PHE A 14 -3.36 -10.56 -3.20
C PHE A 14 -2.30 -10.02 -4.18
N TYR A 15 -1.26 -9.34 -3.67
CA TYR A 15 -0.16 -8.87 -4.51
C TYR A 15 0.57 -10.02 -5.23
N GLU A 16 0.90 -11.09 -4.51
CA GLU A 16 1.55 -12.27 -5.08
C GLU A 16 0.64 -12.98 -6.10
N ALA A 17 -0.65 -13.13 -5.79
CA ALA A 17 -1.62 -13.73 -6.70
C ALA A 17 -1.80 -12.89 -7.97
N LEU A 18 -1.90 -11.56 -7.85
CA LEU A 18 -2.05 -10.65 -8.98
C LEU A 18 -0.82 -10.69 -9.89
N THR A 19 0.37 -10.55 -9.33
CA THR A 19 1.63 -10.57 -10.10
C THR A 19 1.92 -11.95 -10.70
N GLY A 20 1.53 -13.03 -10.03
CA GLY A 20 1.64 -14.41 -10.53
C GLY A 20 0.57 -14.81 -11.56
N SER A 21 -0.53 -14.06 -11.68
CA SER A 21 -1.66 -14.41 -12.57
C SER A 21 -1.40 -14.26 -14.07
N GLY A 22 -0.27 -13.66 -14.46
CA GLY A 22 0.01 -13.29 -15.84
C GLY A 22 -0.66 -11.98 -16.29
N TRP A 23 -1.30 -11.26 -15.37
CA TRP A 23 -1.77 -9.88 -15.58
C TRP A 23 -0.64 -9.00 -16.10
N LYS A 24 -0.95 -8.14 -17.09
CA LYS A 24 0.05 -7.34 -17.83
C LYS A 24 0.25 -5.92 -17.29
N GLY A 25 -0.47 -5.57 -16.22
CA GLY A 25 -0.31 -4.27 -15.58
C GLY A 25 0.88 -4.22 -14.63
N GLU A 26 1.12 -3.04 -14.08
CA GLU A 26 2.13 -2.81 -13.05
C GLU A 26 1.49 -2.92 -11.66
N ALA A 27 2.17 -3.58 -10.74
CA ALA A 27 1.79 -3.63 -9.33
C ALA A 27 3.02 -3.33 -8.46
N GLU A 28 2.83 -2.41 -7.51
CA GLU A 28 3.79 -2.12 -6.45
C GLU A 28 3.14 -2.41 -5.11
N VAL A 29 3.94 -2.88 -4.15
CA VAL A 29 3.52 -3.09 -2.76
C VAL A 29 4.54 -2.46 -1.84
N ASP A 30 4.06 -1.77 -0.81
CA ASP A 30 4.88 -1.19 0.24
C ASP A 30 4.22 -1.48 1.60
N GLU A 31 5.02 -1.84 2.59
CA GLU A 31 4.56 -2.12 3.95
C GLU A 31 5.08 -1.06 4.92
N VAL A 32 4.15 -0.39 5.59
CA VAL A 32 4.45 0.67 6.54
C VAL A 32 4.44 0.09 7.95
N GLU A 33 5.64 -0.24 8.44
CA GLU A 33 5.83 -0.84 9.76
C GLU A 33 5.16 0.00 10.87
N GLY A 34 4.48 -0.69 11.78
CA GLY A 34 3.93 -0.12 13.00
C GLY A 34 2.63 0.68 12.85
N GLU A 35 2.12 0.86 11.63
CA GLU A 35 0.82 1.50 11.39
C GLU A 35 -0.34 0.51 11.45
N GLU A 36 -1.50 1.00 11.87
CA GLU A 36 -2.78 0.27 11.94
C GLU A 36 -3.56 0.38 10.63
N HIS A 37 -4.64 -0.40 10.50
CA HIS A 37 -5.53 -0.37 9.35
C HIS A 37 -5.97 1.07 9.01
N VAL A 38 -5.85 1.43 7.72
CA VAL A 38 -6.22 2.75 7.17
C VAL A 38 -5.65 3.97 7.93
N PHE A 39 -4.47 3.84 8.53
CA PHE A 39 -3.85 4.90 9.36
C PHE A 39 -3.82 6.30 8.74
N HIS A 40 -3.70 6.40 7.41
CA HIS A 40 -3.62 7.66 6.67
C HIS A 40 -4.92 8.47 6.73
N LEU A 41 -6.07 7.85 7.01
CA LEU A 41 -7.35 8.55 7.19
C LEU A 41 -7.49 9.15 8.60
N PHE A 42 -6.92 8.48 9.61
CA PHE A 42 -7.03 8.90 11.01
C PHE A 42 -5.98 9.91 11.42
N ASN A 43 -4.81 9.91 10.76
CA ASN A 43 -3.74 10.86 11.05
C ASN A 43 -3.04 11.34 9.76
N PRO A 44 -3.74 12.13 8.92
CA PRO A 44 -3.27 12.52 7.59
C PRO A 44 -2.00 13.40 7.62
N GLU A 45 -1.77 14.12 8.71
CA GLU A 45 -0.60 14.99 8.87
C GLU A 45 0.68 14.23 9.26
N LYS A 46 0.57 12.96 9.66
CA LYS A 46 1.71 12.12 10.00
C LYS A 46 2.60 11.94 8.78
N GLU A 47 3.92 11.98 8.98
CA GLU A 47 4.91 11.84 7.90
C GLU A 47 4.64 10.61 7.01
N LYS A 48 4.41 9.46 7.63
CA LYS A 48 4.07 8.21 6.93
C LYS A 48 2.79 8.32 6.08
N ALA A 49 1.77 9.04 6.54
CA ALA A 49 0.54 9.25 5.78
C ALA A 49 0.79 10.16 4.56
N ARG A 50 1.59 11.22 4.75
CA ARG A 50 2.00 12.11 3.65
C ARG A 50 2.89 11.41 2.63
N LEU A 51 3.78 10.52 3.07
CA LEU A 51 4.60 9.68 2.19
C LEU A 51 3.74 8.72 1.38
N LEU A 52 2.76 8.05 2.01
CA LEU A 52 1.82 7.17 1.31
C LEU A 52 1.03 7.93 0.23
N LEU A 53 0.52 9.13 0.55
CA LEU A 53 -0.19 9.96 -0.44
C LEU A 53 0.70 10.34 -1.63
N LYS A 54 1.96 10.70 -1.36
CA LYS A 54 2.94 10.97 -2.43
C LYS A 54 3.18 9.74 -3.29
N LEU A 55 3.34 8.56 -2.69
CA LEU A 55 3.53 7.31 -3.43
C LEU A 55 2.35 7.03 -4.36
N PHE A 56 1.11 7.17 -3.87
CA PHE A 56 -0.10 7.02 -4.69
C PHE A 56 -0.17 8.04 -5.82
N ALA A 57 0.05 9.32 -5.52
CA ALA A 57 0.05 10.37 -6.53
C ALA A 57 1.14 10.11 -7.58
N SER A 58 2.34 9.69 -7.16
CA SER A 58 3.42 9.34 -8.08
C SER A 58 3.04 8.16 -8.95
N PHE A 59 2.50 7.06 -8.39
CA PHE A 59 2.10 5.87 -9.16
C PHE A 59 1.04 6.19 -10.22
N ILE A 60 -0.03 6.90 -9.85
CA ILE A 60 -1.14 7.23 -10.77
C ILE A 60 -0.67 8.16 -11.90
N ASN A 61 0.29 9.05 -11.64
CA ASN A 61 0.80 9.99 -12.62
C ASN A 61 2.00 9.46 -13.42
N ARG A 62 2.34 8.17 -13.32
CA ARG A 62 3.32 7.54 -14.24
C ARG A 62 2.64 7.40 -15.60
N ALA A 63 2.99 8.31 -16.51
CA ALA A 63 2.60 8.28 -17.91
C ALA A 63 3.43 7.25 -18.69
#